data_AF-A0A924BF67-F1
#
_entry.id   AF-A0A924BF67-F1
#
_cell.length_a   1.000
_cell.length_b   1.000
_cell.length_c   1.000
_cell.angle_alpha   90.00
_cell.angle_beta   90.00
_cell.angle_gamma   90.00
#
_symmetry.space_group_name_H-M   'P 1'
#
loop_
_entity.id
_entity.type
_entity.pdbx_description
1 polymer ?
#
loop_
_entity_poly.entity_id
_entity_poly.type
_entity_poly.pdbx_seq_one_letter_code
_entity_poly.pdbx_strand_id
1 'polypeptide(L)'
;ESKRLIGFGRYAGIVGCYNAFLTVGKKLNLYDIEPAYKLDSKALVEAELDKLKLPNNFKVLITGDGRVAFGALEIIDKIGIRHVTPEEFLNNDFNEPVCTRLRSKDFYLAKAGEWNTPNFYNNPENYKVDFAKYTKATDLYIACHYWNPNADKLISDDDLKANDCRIKVIADISCDVAGPIASTIRSTTIEAPFYGYDPINQKEVDFYNPQSIGVMAVDNLPCELPKDASQDFGDEFLKYVLPNLIGEDKDDIIKRATIAESGKLNSSYLYLSSMLD
;
A
#
# COMPACT_ATOMS: atom_id res chain seq x y z
N GLU A 1 14.85 12.87 11.96
CA GLU A 1 13.97 11.78 11.51
C GLU A 1 14.80 10.54 11.22
N SER A 2 14.49 9.40 11.83
CA SER A 2 15.21 8.15 11.55
C SER A 2 14.54 7.45 10.36
N LYS A 3 15.07 7.66 9.15
CA LYS A 3 14.62 6.95 7.96
C LYS A 3 15.08 5.50 8.07
N ARG A 4 14.16 4.53 7.96
CA ARG A 4 14.49 3.10 7.90
C ARG A 4 15.54 2.88 6.80
N LEU A 5 16.69 2.32 7.18
CA LEU A 5 17.83 2.14 6.29
C LEU A 5 17.56 1.07 5.23
N ILE A 6 17.05 -0.08 5.65
CA ILE A 6 16.84 -1.25 4.80
C ILE A 6 15.45 -1.87 5.02
N GLY A 7 14.91 -2.55 4.01
CA GLY A 7 13.69 -3.33 4.15
C GLY A 7 12.93 -3.56 2.84
N PHE A 8 11.98 -4.49 2.87
CA PHE A 8 11.29 -5.03 1.69
C PHE A 8 10.19 -4.13 1.08
N GLY A 9 10.07 -2.87 1.52
CA GLY A 9 8.97 -1.99 1.13
C GLY A 9 8.87 -1.79 -0.39
N ARG A 10 10.00 -1.70 -1.10
CA ARG A 10 10.01 -1.56 -2.56
C ARG A 10 9.32 -2.74 -3.25
N TYR A 11 9.68 -3.98 -2.88
CA TYR A 11 9.09 -5.19 -3.46
C TYR A 11 7.66 -5.44 -3.01
N ALA A 12 7.30 -5.06 -1.79
CA ALA A 12 5.90 -5.07 -1.37
C ALA A 12 5.05 -4.19 -2.31
N GLY A 13 5.57 -3.02 -2.69
CA GLY A 13 4.94 -2.13 -3.67
C GLY A 13 4.86 -2.72 -5.08
N ILE A 14 5.97 -3.26 -5.59
CA ILE A 14 6.05 -3.86 -6.93
C ILE A 14 5.08 -5.04 -7.04
N VAL A 15 5.20 -6.03 -6.16
CA VAL A 15 4.37 -7.24 -6.20
C VAL A 15 2.92 -6.88 -5.85
N GLY A 16 2.70 -6.01 -4.87
CA GLY A 16 1.35 -5.59 -4.49
C GLY A 16 0.61 -4.86 -5.60
N CYS A 17 1.28 -3.97 -6.34
CA CYS A 17 0.69 -3.28 -7.48
C CYS A 17 0.44 -4.27 -8.64
N TYR A 18 1.36 -5.20 -8.89
CA TYR A 18 1.11 -6.28 -9.85
C TYR A 18 -0.13 -7.10 -9.50
N ASN A 19 -0.24 -7.55 -8.24
CA ASN A 19 -1.40 -8.29 -7.76
C ASN A 19 -2.70 -7.46 -7.77
N ALA A 20 -2.61 -6.14 -7.61
CA ALA A 20 -3.75 -5.25 -7.82
C ALA A 20 -4.29 -5.36 -9.26
N PHE A 21 -3.42 -5.37 -10.27
CA PHE A 21 -3.82 -5.55 -11.67
C PHE A 21 -4.25 -6.99 -11.98
N LEU A 22 -3.62 -8.02 -11.38
CA LEU A 22 -4.12 -9.39 -11.43
C LEU A 22 -5.57 -9.45 -10.92
N THR A 23 -5.84 -8.79 -9.79
CA THR A 23 -7.16 -8.72 -9.16
C THR A 23 -8.16 -8.00 -10.06
N VAL A 24 -7.78 -6.88 -10.70
CA VAL A 24 -8.61 -6.20 -11.70
C VAL A 24 -8.94 -7.10 -12.88
N GLY A 25 -7.94 -7.78 -13.46
CA GLY A 25 -8.12 -8.71 -14.58
C GLY A 25 -9.14 -9.79 -14.26
N LYS A 26 -9.02 -10.43 -13.09
CA LYS A 26 -9.95 -11.47 -12.62
C LYS A 26 -11.33 -10.90 -12.26
N LYS A 27 -11.39 -9.79 -11.51
CA LYS A 27 -12.66 -9.21 -11.01
C LYS A 27 -13.53 -8.67 -12.14
N LEU A 28 -12.92 -8.03 -13.12
CA LEU A 28 -13.61 -7.37 -14.22
C LEU A 28 -13.60 -8.19 -15.52
N ASN A 29 -12.96 -9.36 -15.51
CA ASN A 29 -12.80 -10.24 -16.67
C ASN A 29 -12.25 -9.53 -17.92
N LEU A 30 -11.19 -8.73 -17.72
CA LEU A 30 -10.62 -7.87 -18.78
C LEU A 30 -9.43 -8.52 -19.51
N TYR A 31 -8.60 -9.25 -18.78
CA TYR A 31 -7.37 -9.88 -19.24
C TYR A 31 -6.94 -10.96 -18.24
N ASP A 32 -5.95 -11.76 -18.63
CA ASP A 32 -5.38 -12.80 -17.80
C ASP A 32 -3.85 -12.66 -17.77
N ILE A 33 -3.28 -12.68 -16.58
CA ILE A 33 -1.84 -12.63 -16.32
C ILE A 33 -1.49 -13.69 -15.27
N GLU A 34 -0.26 -14.21 -15.31
CA GLU A 34 0.17 -15.21 -14.33
C GLU A 34 0.36 -14.61 -12.94
N PRO A 35 0.01 -15.32 -11.85
CA PRO A 35 0.36 -14.88 -10.50
C PRO A 35 1.86 -14.66 -10.30
N ALA A 36 2.25 -13.65 -9.52
CA ALA A 36 3.66 -13.27 -9.37
C ALA A 36 4.52 -14.40 -8.81
N TYR A 37 4.01 -15.18 -7.85
CA TYR A 37 4.76 -16.32 -7.28
C TYR A 37 5.13 -17.43 -8.27
N LYS A 38 4.53 -17.45 -9.48
CA LYS A 38 4.90 -18.38 -10.56
C LYS A 38 5.98 -17.83 -11.50
N LEU A 39 6.38 -16.58 -11.32
CA LEU A 39 7.31 -15.87 -12.19
C LEU A 39 8.65 -15.72 -11.47
N ASP A 40 9.70 -16.35 -12.00
CA ASP A 40 11.00 -16.46 -11.33
C ASP A 40 11.81 -15.15 -11.24
N SER A 41 11.29 -14.04 -11.79
CA SER A 41 11.96 -12.74 -11.71
C SER A 41 11.04 -11.55 -11.92
N LYS A 42 11.45 -10.39 -11.41
CA LYS A 42 10.83 -9.08 -11.71
C LYS A 42 10.68 -8.84 -13.21
N ALA A 43 11.65 -9.26 -14.03
CA ALA A 43 11.59 -9.08 -15.48
C ALA A 43 10.43 -9.86 -16.12
N LEU A 44 10.12 -11.07 -15.61
CA LEU A 44 8.97 -11.86 -16.06
C LEU A 44 7.65 -11.27 -15.60
N VAL A 45 7.59 -10.76 -14.35
CA VAL A 45 6.46 -9.98 -13.84
C VAL A 45 6.19 -8.76 -14.72
N GLU A 46 7.24 -8.02 -15.08
CA GLU A 46 7.13 -6.87 -15.97
C GLU A 46 6.67 -7.23 -17.39
N ALA A 47 7.03 -8.41 -17.90
CA ALA A 47 6.61 -8.86 -19.23
C ALA A 47 5.12 -9.22 -19.29
N GLU A 48 4.52 -9.68 -18.18
CA GLU A 48 3.08 -9.93 -18.11
C GLU A 48 2.25 -8.64 -18.21
N LEU A 49 2.82 -7.48 -17.86
CA LEU A 49 2.14 -6.19 -17.90
C LEU A 49 1.70 -5.78 -19.31
N ASP A 50 2.38 -6.28 -20.36
CA ASP A 50 2.03 -6.01 -21.76
C ASP A 50 0.65 -6.60 -22.15
N LYS A 51 0.12 -7.54 -21.36
CA LYS A 51 -1.19 -8.17 -21.60
C LYS A 51 -2.37 -7.35 -21.06
N LEU A 52 -2.10 -6.34 -20.22
CA LEU A 52 -3.14 -5.55 -19.56
C LEU A 52 -3.94 -4.77 -20.61
N LYS A 53 -5.26 -4.84 -20.49
CA LYS A 53 -6.21 -4.09 -21.31
C LYS A 53 -7.18 -3.36 -20.38
N LEU A 54 -6.85 -2.12 -20.06
CA LEU A 54 -7.65 -1.28 -19.18
C LEU A 54 -8.67 -0.46 -20.01
N PRO A 55 -9.87 -0.19 -19.47
CA PRO A 55 -10.81 0.75 -20.08
C PRO A 55 -10.19 2.15 -20.23
N ASN A 56 -10.59 2.86 -21.29
CA ASN A 56 -10.08 4.20 -21.59
C ASN A 56 -10.30 5.23 -20.47
N ASN A 57 -11.30 5.07 -19.60
CA ASN A 57 -11.54 6.01 -18.51
C ASN A 57 -11.12 5.46 -17.14
N PHE A 58 -10.29 4.42 -17.12
CA PHE A 58 -9.91 3.71 -15.89
C PHE A 58 -9.02 4.57 -15.00
N LYS A 59 -9.43 4.77 -13.74
CA LYS A 59 -8.78 5.66 -12.78
C LYS A 59 -8.15 4.85 -11.64
N VAL A 60 -6.83 4.92 -11.53
CA VAL A 60 -6.02 4.29 -10.48
C VAL A 60 -5.63 5.32 -9.44
N LEU A 61 -5.84 4.99 -8.16
CA LEU A 61 -5.42 5.84 -7.05
C LEU A 61 -4.44 5.07 -6.17
N ILE A 62 -3.30 5.69 -5.88
CA ILE A 62 -2.30 5.17 -4.95
C ILE A 62 -2.20 6.11 -3.75
N THR A 63 -2.14 5.58 -2.52
CA THR A 63 -1.82 6.38 -1.33
C THR A 63 -0.43 6.05 -0.78
N GLY A 64 0.27 7.06 -0.28
CA GLY A 64 1.56 6.90 0.42
C GLY A 64 2.73 7.58 -0.29
N ASP A 65 3.78 7.88 0.48
CA ASP A 65 5.01 8.54 0.00
C ASP A 65 6.27 7.74 0.39
N GLY A 66 6.09 6.48 0.77
CA GLY A 66 7.15 5.57 1.20
C GLY A 66 7.63 4.63 0.10
N ARG A 67 8.56 3.72 0.46
CA ARG A 67 9.16 2.73 -0.45
C ARG A 67 8.10 1.85 -1.16
N VAL A 68 7.01 1.53 -0.47
CA VAL A 68 5.88 0.75 -1.03
C VAL A 68 5.20 1.52 -2.16
N ALA A 69 4.82 2.78 -1.93
CA ALA A 69 4.20 3.60 -2.96
C ALA A 69 5.12 3.80 -4.18
N PHE A 70 6.42 4.01 -3.96
CA PHE A 70 7.37 4.12 -5.08
C PHE A 70 7.54 2.80 -5.85
N GLY A 71 7.56 1.64 -5.16
CA GLY A 71 7.57 0.35 -5.83
C GLY A 71 6.30 0.11 -6.66
N ALA A 72 5.14 0.55 -6.18
CA ALA A 72 3.90 0.51 -6.96
C ALA A 72 3.95 1.43 -8.18
N LEU A 73 4.52 2.64 -8.04
CA LEU A 73 4.70 3.56 -9.16
C LEU A 73 5.61 2.98 -10.26
N GLU A 74 6.62 2.15 -9.93
CA GLU A 74 7.42 1.47 -10.96
C GLU A 74 6.56 0.61 -11.88
N ILE A 75 5.55 -0.08 -11.34
CA ILE A 75 4.61 -0.88 -12.13
C ILE A 75 3.69 0.02 -12.96
N ILE A 76 3.16 1.10 -12.37
CA ILE A 76 2.33 2.09 -13.09
C ILE A 76 3.10 2.68 -14.28
N ASP A 77 4.35 3.07 -14.08
CA ASP A 77 5.24 3.60 -15.11
C ASP A 77 5.51 2.56 -16.20
N LYS A 78 5.71 1.30 -15.81
CA LYS A 78 5.96 0.20 -16.74
C LYS A 78 4.75 -0.11 -17.62
N ILE A 79 3.54 -0.04 -17.07
CA ILE A 79 2.29 -0.20 -17.83
C ILE A 79 2.07 1.00 -18.79
N GLY A 80 2.65 2.15 -18.48
CA GLY A 80 2.49 3.38 -19.25
C GLY A 80 1.20 4.13 -18.92
N ILE A 81 0.69 3.99 -17.69
CA ILE A 81 -0.49 4.74 -17.22
C ILE A 81 -0.08 6.19 -16.96
N ARG A 82 -0.85 7.14 -17.50
CA ARG A 82 -0.55 8.57 -17.36
C ARG A 82 -0.74 9.04 -15.92
N HIS A 83 0.26 9.74 -15.38
CA HIS A 83 0.14 10.42 -14.08
C HIS A 83 -0.61 11.74 -14.20
N VAL A 84 -1.53 11.98 -13.26
CA VAL A 84 -2.29 13.23 -13.14
C VAL A 84 -2.30 13.72 -11.69
N THR A 85 -2.48 15.02 -11.51
CA THR A 85 -2.61 15.62 -10.19
C THR A 85 -3.91 15.17 -9.49
N PRO A 86 -4.01 15.23 -8.15
CA PRO A 86 -5.25 14.91 -7.45
C PRO A 86 -6.43 15.78 -7.90
N GLU A 87 -6.17 17.04 -8.27
CA GLU A 87 -7.18 17.96 -8.80
C GLU A 87 -7.70 17.53 -10.17
N GLU A 88 -6.81 17.26 -11.13
CA GLU A 88 -7.20 16.73 -12.45
C GLU A 88 -7.91 15.39 -12.32
N PHE A 89 -7.47 14.51 -11.41
CA PHE A 89 -8.07 13.22 -11.17
C PHE A 89 -9.55 13.32 -10.76
N LEU A 90 -9.88 14.32 -9.94
CA LEU A 90 -11.25 14.57 -9.46
C LEU A 90 -12.11 15.32 -10.49
N ASN A 91 -11.51 16.26 -11.23
CA ASN A 91 -12.28 17.24 -12.01
C ASN A 91 -12.32 16.97 -13.51
N ASN A 92 -11.45 16.10 -14.05
CA ASN A 92 -11.37 15.86 -15.48
C ASN A 92 -11.87 14.47 -15.89
N ASP A 93 -12.40 14.40 -17.11
CA ASP A 93 -12.62 13.16 -17.84
C ASP A 93 -11.37 12.81 -18.68
N PHE A 94 -11.13 11.51 -18.85
CA PHE A 94 -9.97 11.00 -19.57
C PHE A 94 -10.40 9.94 -20.59
N ASN A 95 -9.71 9.94 -21.73
CA ASN A 95 -9.87 8.94 -22.80
C ASN A 95 -8.73 7.91 -22.79
N GLU A 96 -7.90 7.93 -21.75
CA GLU A 96 -6.84 6.97 -21.46
C GLU A 96 -6.81 6.66 -19.94
N PRO A 97 -6.32 5.49 -19.51
CA PRO A 97 -6.13 5.21 -18.10
C PRO A 97 -5.22 6.24 -17.44
N VAL A 98 -5.60 6.68 -16.24
CA VAL A 98 -4.80 7.63 -15.45
C VAL A 98 -4.56 7.14 -14.03
N CYS A 99 -3.44 7.57 -13.47
CA CYS A 99 -3.06 7.31 -12.09
C CYS A 99 -2.84 8.62 -11.34
N THR A 100 -3.30 8.71 -10.10
CA THR A 100 -2.85 9.75 -9.16
C THR A 100 -2.30 9.12 -7.90
N ARG A 101 -1.34 9.82 -7.27
CA ARG A 101 -0.79 9.44 -5.98
C ARG A 101 -1.10 10.50 -4.94
N LEU A 102 -1.75 10.08 -3.86
CA LEU A 102 -2.09 10.93 -2.75
C LEU A 102 -1.10 10.78 -1.58
N ARG A 103 -0.76 11.91 -0.98
CA ARG A 103 -0.10 12.02 0.33
C ARG A 103 -1.14 12.38 1.38
N SER A 104 -0.81 12.24 2.67
CA SER A 104 -1.75 12.50 3.77
C SER A 104 -2.44 13.86 3.68
N LYS A 105 -1.72 14.91 3.26
CA LYS A 105 -2.28 16.26 3.07
C LYS A 105 -3.39 16.35 2.01
N ASP A 106 -3.46 15.40 1.10
CA ASP A 106 -4.42 15.42 -0.03
C ASP A 106 -5.78 14.82 0.39
N PHE A 107 -5.82 14.11 1.52
CA PHE A 107 -7.02 13.44 2.06
C PHE A 107 -7.22 13.58 3.57
N TYR A 108 -6.42 14.41 4.25
CA TYR A 108 -6.67 14.87 5.61
C TYR A 108 -6.66 16.40 5.65
N LEU A 109 -7.62 16.95 6.39
CA LEU A 109 -7.76 18.38 6.62
C LEU A 109 -7.50 18.68 8.09
N ALA A 110 -6.76 19.75 8.38
CA ALA A 110 -6.63 20.23 9.75
C ALA A 110 -8.00 20.66 10.28
N LYS A 111 -8.37 20.22 11.50
CA LYS A 111 -9.63 20.64 12.14
C LYS A 111 -9.63 22.15 12.46
N ALA A 112 -8.44 22.72 12.66
CA ALA A 112 -8.22 24.15 12.83
C ALA A 112 -6.89 24.56 12.19
N GLY A 113 -6.87 25.71 11.51
CA GLY A 113 -5.67 26.23 10.85
C GLY A 113 -5.32 25.52 9.54
N GLU A 114 -4.06 25.63 9.14
CA GLU A 114 -3.54 25.05 7.91
C GLU A 114 -2.86 23.69 8.15
N TRP A 115 -2.69 22.90 7.09
CA TRP A 115 -1.97 21.63 7.15
C TRP A 115 -0.54 21.80 7.68
N ASN A 116 -0.16 20.99 8.67
CA ASN A 116 1.21 20.95 9.18
C ASN A 116 1.69 19.49 9.30
N THR A 117 2.62 19.09 8.43
CA THR A 117 3.07 17.69 8.33
C THR A 117 3.64 17.14 9.65
N PRO A 118 4.58 17.82 10.35
CA PRO A 118 5.06 17.33 11.65
C PRO A 118 3.93 17.20 12.69
N ASN A 119 3.00 18.15 12.73
CA ASN A 119 1.89 18.11 13.66
C ASN A 119 0.92 16.96 13.36
N PHE A 120 0.62 16.68 12.10
CA PHE A 120 -0.19 15.52 11.69
C PHE A 120 0.40 14.20 12.18
N TYR A 121 1.71 13.98 11.99
CA TYR A 121 2.32 12.72 12.42
C TYR A 121 2.41 12.56 13.94
N ASN A 122 2.48 13.68 14.68
CA ASN A 122 2.53 13.66 16.15
C ASN A 122 1.16 13.70 16.82
N ASN A 123 0.14 14.29 16.18
CA ASN A 123 -1.19 14.53 16.74
C ASN A 123 -2.27 14.34 15.65
N PRO A 124 -2.39 13.14 15.06
CA PRO A 124 -3.28 12.89 13.93
C PRO A 124 -4.77 13.11 14.25
N GLU A 125 -5.15 13.04 15.53
CA GLU A 125 -6.51 13.31 16.02
C GLU A 125 -6.97 14.77 15.78
N ASN A 126 -6.04 15.69 15.51
CA ASN A 126 -6.35 17.07 15.15
C ASN A 126 -6.72 17.24 13.67
N TYR A 127 -6.78 16.15 12.91
CA TYR A 127 -7.09 16.15 11.49
C TYR A 127 -8.35 15.32 11.23
N LYS A 128 -9.08 15.70 10.19
CA LYS A 128 -10.28 15.00 9.73
C LYS A 128 -10.03 14.43 8.34
N VAL A 129 -10.47 13.20 8.11
CA VAL A 129 -10.42 12.58 6.78
C VAL A 129 -11.32 13.32 5.77
N ASP A 130 -10.85 13.46 4.54
CA ASP A 130 -11.58 13.99 3.37
C ASP A 130 -11.33 13.11 2.13
N PHE A 131 -11.47 11.79 2.31
CA PHE A 131 -11.17 10.80 1.27
C PHE A 131 -12.38 10.44 0.40
N ALA A 132 -13.61 10.62 0.91
CA ALA A 132 -14.85 10.22 0.24
C ALA A 132 -15.00 10.77 -1.20
N LYS A 133 -14.45 11.95 -1.50
CA LYS A 133 -14.44 12.49 -2.87
C LYS A 133 -13.68 11.62 -3.88
N TYR A 134 -12.65 10.90 -3.41
CA TYR A 134 -11.85 10.03 -4.27
C TYR A 134 -12.50 8.66 -4.52
N THR A 135 -13.37 8.17 -3.62
CA THR A 135 -14.10 6.91 -3.86
C THR A 135 -15.03 7.00 -5.06
N LYS A 136 -15.49 8.22 -5.37
CA LYS A 136 -16.34 8.55 -6.52
C LYS A 136 -15.61 8.59 -7.86
N ALA A 137 -14.31 8.82 -7.81
CA ALA A 137 -13.47 8.99 -9.00
C ALA A 137 -12.58 7.77 -9.31
N THR A 138 -12.50 6.78 -8.40
CA THR A 138 -11.50 5.71 -8.48
C THR A 138 -12.13 4.38 -8.91
N ASP A 139 -11.51 3.67 -9.85
CA ASP A 139 -11.87 2.28 -10.18
C ASP A 139 -11.02 1.27 -9.41
N LEU A 140 -9.71 1.52 -9.34
CA LEU A 140 -8.73 0.73 -8.58
C LEU A 140 -8.06 1.60 -7.52
N TYR A 141 -8.22 1.23 -6.25
CA TYR A 141 -7.48 1.84 -5.15
C TYR A 141 -6.36 0.91 -4.67
N ILE A 142 -5.12 1.42 -4.59
CA ILE A 142 -3.95 0.71 -4.07
C ILE A 142 -3.43 1.43 -2.82
N ALA A 143 -3.60 0.83 -1.65
CA ALA A 143 -3.16 1.41 -0.39
C ALA A 143 -1.69 1.05 -0.11
N CYS A 144 -0.80 2.04 -0.15
CA CYS A 144 0.63 1.86 0.16
C CYS A 144 1.09 2.74 1.35
N HIS A 145 0.16 3.28 2.12
CA HIS A 145 0.44 4.17 3.24
C HIS A 145 0.48 3.39 4.55
N TYR A 146 1.16 3.97 5.54
CA TYR A 146 1.00 3.57 6.94
C TYR A 146 -0.13 4.40 7.54
N TRP A 147 -0.99 3.78 8.33
CA TRP A 147 -2.05 4.46 9.07
C TRP A 147 -1.78 4.42 10.57
N ASN A 148 -1.99 5.55 11.24
CA ASN A 148 -1.92 5.65 12.70
C ASN A 148 -3.32 5.38 13.27
N PRO A 149 -3.49 4.45 14.23
CA PRO A 149 -4.80 4.17 14.84
C PRO A 149 -5.52 5.36 15.49
N ASN A 150 -4.79 6.43 15.83
CA ASN A 150 -5.37 7.67 16.35
C ASN A 150 -5.87 8.62 15.25
N ALA A 151 -5.57 8.35 13.98
CA ALA A 151 -6.08 9.10 12.84
C ALA A 151 -7.48 8.60 12.45
N ASP A 152 -8.30 9.48 11.88
CA ASP A 152 -9.57 9.05 11.27
C ASP A 152 -9.32 7.97 10.20
N LYS A 153 -10.23 7.01 10.09
CA LYS A 153 -10.21 5.99 9.03
C LYS A 153 -10.38 6.65 7.66
N LEU A 154 -9.76 6.08 6.62
CA LEU A 154 -9.76 6.65 5.28
C LEU A 154 -11.09 6.39 4.55
N ILE A 155 -11.53 5.14 4.52
CA ILE A 155 -12.72 4.73 3.78
C ILE A 155 -13.64 3.96 4.72
N SER A 156 -14.82 4.53 4.99
CA SER A 156 -15.86 3.91 5.81
C SER A 156 -16.75 2.97 5.00
N ASP A 157 -17.57 2.16 5.70
CA ASP A 157 -18.61 1.36 5.04
C ASP A 157 -19.62 2.24 4.29
N ASP A 158 -19.95 3.43 4.82
CA ASP A 158 -20.87 4.37 4.19
C ASP A 158 -20.29 4.93 2.87
N ASP A 159 -18.98 5.18 2.83
CA ASP A 159 -18.31 5.62 1.60
C ASP A 159 -18.34 4.54 0.51
N LEU A 160 -18.22 3.25 0.89
CA LEU A 160 -18.28 2.12 -0.05
C LEU A 160 -19.71 1.78 -0.48
N LYS A 161 -20.68 2.00 0.41
CA LYS A 161 -22.11 1.78 0.17
C LYS A 161 -22.74 2.87 -0.69
N ALA A 162 -22.13 4.06 -0.75
CA ALA A 162 -22.65 5.19 -1.49
C ALA A 162 -22.90 4.85 -2.96
N ASN A 163 -24.03 5.29 -3.51
CA ASN A 163 -24.43 5.00 -4.90
C ASN A 163 -23.46 5.60 -5.94
N ASP A 164 -22.70 6.61 -5.55
CA ASP A 164 -21.68 7.24 -6.38
C ASP A 164 -20.26 6.68 -6.14
N CYS A 165 -20.11 5.64 -5.30
CA CYS A 165 -18.84 4.93 -5.17
C CYS A 165 -18.52 4.18 -6.46
N ARG A 166 -17.37 4.48 -7.04
CA ARG A 166 -16.91 3.94 -8.31
C ARG A 166 -15.99 2.73 -8.14
N ILE A 167 -15.38 2.58 -6.97
CA ILE A 167 -14.34 1.58 -6.70
C ILE A 167 -14.84 0.17 -7.03
N LYS A 168 -14.05 -0.56 -7.82
CA LYS A 168 -14.28 -1.97 -8.17
C LYS A 168 -13.29 -2.90 -7.49
N VAL A 169 -12.06 -2.41 -7.28
CA VAL A 169 -10.99 -3.17 -6.63
C VAL A 169 -10.27 -2.31 -5.60
N ILE A 170 -10.02 -2.90 -4.43
CA ILE A 170 -9.15 -2.37 -3.39
C ILE A 170 -8.00 -3.35 -3.19
N ALA A 171 -6.78 -2.87 -3.43
CA ALA A 171 -5.53 -3.57 -3.17
C ALA A 171 -4.87 -2.93 -1.94
N ASP A 172 -5.10 -3.52 -0.78
CA ASP A 172 -4.54 -3.07 0.49
C ASP A 172 -3.18 -3.73 0.75
N ILE A 173 -2.10 -3.07 0.32
CA ILE A 173 -0.73 -3.58 0.47
C ILE A 173 -0.22 -3.43 1.91
N SER A 174 -0.77 -2.49 2.69
CA SER A 174 -0.42 -2.42 4.13
C SER A 174 -1.08 -3.54 4.93
N CYS A 175 -2.21 -4.08 4.43
CA CYS A 175 -2.94 -5.20 5.01
C CYS A 175 -3.34 -4.95 6.49
N ASP A 176 -3.74 -3.72 6.78
CA ASP A 176 -4.18 -3.32 8.12
C ASP A 176 -5.61 -3.81 8.36
N VAL A 177 -5.77 -5.05 8.84
CA VAL A 177 -7.08 -5.66 9.14
C VAL A 177 -7.84 -4.82 10.18
N ALA A 178 -9.10 -4.50 9.87
CA ALA A 178 -9.93 -3.57 10.65
C ALA A 178 -9.35 -2.15 10.81
N GLY A 179 -8.36 -1.80 9.99
CA GLY A 179 -7.66 -0.52 10.00
C GLY A 179 -8.40 0.57 9.22
N PRO A 180 -7.71 1.29 8.31
CA PRO A 180 -8.23 2.52 7.69
C PRO A 180 -9.28 2.29 6.60
N ILE A 181 -9.42 1.07 6.09
CA ILE A 181 -10.26 0.76 4.93
C ILE A 181 -11.27 -0.31 5.33
N ALA A 182 -12.56 0.04 5.32
CA ALA A 182 -13.63 -0.81 5.83
C ALA A 182 -13.71 -2.20 5.17
N SER A 183 -13.34 -2.31 3.89
CA SER A 183 -13.37 -3.58 3.16
C SER A 183 -12.27 -4.57 3.55
N THR A 184 -11.21 -4.14 4.25
CA THR A 184 -10.09 -4.98 4.70
C THR A 184 -10.48 -5.72 5.99
N ILE A 185 -11.35 -6.72 5.84
CA ILE A 185 -11.94 -7.50 6.95
C ILE A 185 -11.07 -8.69 7.38
N ARG A 186 -10.13 -9.13 6.52
CA ARG A 186 -9.13 -10.17 6.82
C ARG A 186 -7.94 -10.06 5.87
N SER A 187 -6.82 -10.68 6.24
CA SER A 187 -5.73 -10.93 5.31
C SER A 187 -6.06 -12.05 4.33
N THR A 188 -5.33 -12.07 3.22
CA THR A 188 -5.36 -13.08 2.16
C THR A 188 -3.98 -13.73 2.03
N THR A 189 -3.92 -14.90 1.39
CA THR A 189 -2.64 -15.60 1.14
C THR A 189 -2.27 -15.53 -0.33
N ILE A 190 -1.02 -15.84 -0.66
CA ILE A 190 -0.53 -15.88 -2.04
C ILE A 190 -1.36 -16.86 -2.91
N GLU A 191 -1.83 -17.97 -2.34
CA GLU A 191 -2.62 -19.00 -3.04
C GLU A 191 -4.10 -18.61 -3.20
N ALA A 192 -4.63 -17.81 -2.27
CA ALA A 192 -6.00 -17.29 -2.29
C ALA A 192 -5.99 -15.77 -2.06
N PRO A 193 -5.51 -14.98 -3.04
CA PRO A 193 -5.08 -13.60 -2.83
C PRO A 193 -6.21 -12.57 -2.83
N PHE A 194 -7.46 -12.99 -3.03
CA PHE A 194 -8.59 -12.07 -3.11
C PHE A 194 -9.89 -12.63 -2.55
N TYR A 195 -10.80 -11.73 -2.19
CA TYR A 195 -12.19 -12.02 -1.82
C TYR A 195 -13.13 -10.90 -2.29
N GLY A 196 -14.43 -11.18 -2.32
CA GLY A 196 -15.46 -10.16 -2.59
C GLY A 196 -15.95 -9.54 -1.29
N TYR A 197 -16.03 -8.22 -1.22
CA TYR A 197 -16.67 -7.50 -0.14
C TYR A 197 -18.00 -6.90 -0.62
N ASP A 198 -19.09 -7.26 0.04
CA ASP A 198 -20.42 -6.69 -0.21
C ASP A 198 -20.59 -5.40 0.61
N PRO A 199 -20.60 -4.21 -0.01
CA PRO A 199 -20.70 -2.94 0.73
C PRO A 199 -22.09 -2.70 1.33
N ILE A 200 -23.13 -3.39 0.87
CA ILE A 200 -24.49 -3.24 1.42
C ILE A 200 -24.62 -3.99 2.74
N ASN A 201 -24.13 -5.23 2.77
CA ASN A 201 -24.23 -6.13 3.91
C ASN A 201 -22.95 -6.20 4.76
N GLN A 202 -21.89 -5.50 4.34
CA GLN A 202 -20.60 -5.37 5.03
C GLN A 202 -19.96 -6.72 5.38
N LYS A 203 -19.96 -7.65 4.40
CA LYS A 203 -19.47 -9.02 4.61
C LYS A 203 -18.77 -9.57 3.38
N GLU A 204 -17.99 -10.61 3.62
CA GLU A 204 -17.42 -11.40 2.53
C GLU A 204 -18.51 -12.09 1.73
N VAL A 205 -18.37 -12.04 0.41
CA VAL A 205 -19.19 -12.74 -0.57
C VAL A 205 -18.27 -13.29 -1.66
N ASP A 206 -18.86 -14.03 -2.60
CA ASP A 206 -18.13 -14.51 -3.77
C ASP A 206 -17.40 -13.35 -4.49
N PHE A 207 -16.12 -13.57 -4.81
CA PHE A 207 -15.27 -12.60 -5.47
C PHE A 207 -15.82 -12.15 -6.83
N TYR A 208 -16.48 -13.05 -7.57
CA TYR A 208 -17.04 -12.79 -8.89
C TYR A 208 -18.46 -12.19 -8.83
N ASN A 209 -19.04 -11.98 -7.65
CA ASN A 209 -20.30 -11.26 -7.53
C ASN A 209 -20.17 -9.84 -8.14
N PRO A 210 -20.95 -9.45 -9.16
CA PRO A 210 -20.78 -8.16 -9.84
C PRO A 210 -21.05 -6.94 -8.94
N GLN A 211 -21.75 -7.13 -7.82
CA GLN A 211 -22.05 -6.08 -6.84
C GLN A 211 -21.00 -5.99 -5.72
N SER A 212 -20.05 -6.94 -5.65
CA SER A 212 -18.98 -6.91 -4.65
C SER A 212 -17.79 -6.09 -5.14
N ILE A 213 -17.08 -5.48 -4.20
CA ILE A 213 -15.75 -4.90 -4.41
C ILE A 213 -14.74 -6.05 -4.29
N GLY A 214 -13.85 -6.20 -5.26
CA GLY A 214 -12.74 -7.15 -5.15
C GLY A 214 -11.69 -6.61 -4.19
N VAL A 215 -11.30 -7.38 -3.18
CA VAL A 215 -10.29 -6.98 -2.21
C VAL A 215 -9.09 -7.92 -2.29
N MET A 216 -7.89 -7.35 -2.36
CA MET A 216 -6.60 -8.03 -2.18
C MET A 216 -5.91 -7.42 -0.96
N ALA A 217 -5.49 -8.26 0.00
CA ALA A 217 -4.84 -7.83 1.24
C ALA A 217 -3.83 -8.90 1.67
N VAL A 218 -2.77 -9.07 0.88
CA VAL A 218 -1.72 -10.09 1.13
C VAL A 218 -0.64 -9.46 2.02
N ASP A 219 -0.33 -10.07 3.16
CA ASP A 219 0.56 -9.51 4.18
C ASP A 219 2.06 -9.78 3.94
N ASN A 220 2.38 -10.68 3.02
CA ASN A 220 3.73 -11.16 2.75
C ASN A 220 4.15 -11.06 1.27
N LEU A 221 3.63 -10.07 0.55
CA LEU A 221 3.86 -9.83 -0.89
C LEU A 221 5.33 -9.96 -1.36
N PRO A 222 6.37 -9.47 -0.64
CA PRO A 222 7.75 -9.66 -1.09
C PRO A 222 8.17 -11.12 -1.29
N CYS A 223 7.48 -12.07 -0.64
CA CYS A 223 7.76 -13.50 -0.76
C CYS A 223 7.40 -14.10 -2.12
N GLU A 224 6.65 -13.39 -2.97
CA GLU A 224 6.37 -13.85 -4.34
C GLU A 224 7.53 -13.61 -5.32
N LEU A 225 8.45 -12.69 -4.98
CA LEU A 225 9.70 -12.48 -5.72
C LEU A 225 10.91 -12.59 -4.78
N PRO A 226 11.12 -13.74 -4.13
CA PRO A 226 12.07 -13.85 -3.02
C PRO A 226 13.51 -13.64 -3.46
N LYS A 227 13.87 -14.02 -4.69
CA LYS A 227 15.22 -13.84 -5.24
C LYS A 227 15.57 -12.37 -5.40
N ASP A 228 14.75 -11.63 -6.14
CA ASP A 228 14.98 -10.20 -6.40
C ASP A 228 14.86 -9.38 -5.10
N ALA A 229 13.85 -9.67 -4.28
CA ALA A 229 13.67 -9.00 -2.98
C ALA A 229 14.86 -9.21 -2.03
N SER A 230 15.43 -10.43 -2.00
CA SER A 230 16.58 -10.76 -1.17
C SER A 230 17.87 -10.13 -1.70
N GLN A 231 18.06 -10.09 -3.02
CA GLN A 231 19.22 -9.44 -3.62
C GLN A 231 19.28 -7.95 -3.27
N ASP A 232 18.17 -7.22 -3.48
CA ASP A 232 18.07 -5.81 -3.12
C ASP A 232 18.27 -5.57 -1.62
N PHE A 233 17.65 -6.40 -0.77
CA PHE A 233 17.83 -6.30 0.68
C PHE A 233 19.29 -6.52 1.07
N GLY A 234 19.96 -7.51 0.45
CA GLY A 234 21.37 -7.80 0.63
C GLY A 234 22.25 -6.63 0.22
N ASP A 235 21.99 -6.02 -0.93
CA ASP A 235 22.75 -4.87 -1.42
C ASP A 235 22.60 -3.65 -0.49
N GLU A 236 21.39 -3.39 0.00
CA GLU A 236 21.15 -2.35 1.01
C GLU A 236 21.86 -2.67 2.34
N PHE A 237 21.82 -3.94 2.78
CA PHE A 237 22.50 -4.38 4.00
C PHE A 237 24.02 -4.19 3.89
N LEU A 238 24.63 -4.64 2.79
CA LEU A 238 26.06 -4.49 2.51
C LEU A 238 26.48 -3.01 2.48
N LYS A 239 25.60 -2.14 1.98
CA LYS A 239 25.90 -0.71 1.84
C LYS A 239 25.72 0.07 3.13
N TYR A 240 24.63 -0.16 3.87
CA TYR A 240 24.21 0.71 4.97
C TYR A 240 24.42 0.12 6.36
N VAL A 241 24.43 -1.21 6.49
CA VAL A 241 24.50 -1.88 7.80
C VAL A 241 25.85 -2.53 8.02
N LEU A 242 26.32 -3.35 7.08
CA LEU A 242 27.54 -4.12 7.24
C LEU A 242 28.76 -3.27 7.63
N PRO A 243 29.03 -2.08 7.05
CA PRO A 243 30.19 -1.27 7.41
C PRO A 243 30.18 -0.83 8.87
N ASN A 244 29.01 -0.52 9.42
CA ASN A 244 28.83 -0.11 10.82
C ASN A 244 28.86 -1.31 11.77
N LEU A 245 28.50 -2.51 11.29
CA LEU A 245 28.49 -3.74 12.07
C LEU A 245 29.89 -4.30 12.32
N ILE A 246 30.74 -4.31 11.30
CA ILE A 246 32.10 -4.88 11.39
C ILE A 246 33.17 -3.82 11.63
N GLY A 247 32.85 -2.56 11.34
CA GLY A 247 33.74 -1.41 11.48
C GLY A 247 33.36 -0.52 12.65
N GLU A 248 33.63 0.77 12.49
CA GLU A 248 33.27 1.78 13.48
C GLU A 248 31.83 2.25 13.24
N ASP A 249 30.96 2.13 14.25
CA ASP A 249 29.56 2.57 14.22
C ASP A 249 29.44 4.10 14.44
N LYS A 250 30.02 4.89 13.53
CA LYS A 250 30.15 6.35 13.68
C LYS A 250 28.83 7.08 13.89
N ASP A 251 27.80 6.57 13.25
CA ASP A 251 26.46 7.15 13.29
C ASP A 251 25.57 6.45 14.33
N ASP A 252 26.13 5.67 15.27
CA ASP A 252 25.40 4.92 16.30
C ASP A 252 24.24 4.06 15.70
N ILE A 253 24.38 3.57 14.47
CA ILE A 253 23.36 2.76 13.77
C ILE A 253 23.15 1.44 14.50
N ILE A 254 24.23 0.71 14.78
CA ILE A 254 24.18 -0.58 15.47
C ILE A 254 23.74 -0.37 16.90
N LYS A 255 24.34 0.61 17.60
CA LYS A 255 23.96 0.94 18.97
C LYS A 255 22.47 1.27 19.12
N ARG A 256 21.90 2.05 18.20
CA ARG A 256 20.44 2.33 18.20
C ARG A 256 19.61 1.12 17.84
N ALA A 257 20.12 0.18 17.04
CA ALA A 257 19.43 -1.06 16.69
C ALA A 257 19.53 -2.16 17.77
N THR A 258 20.50 -2.05 18.69
CA THR A 258 20.69 -3.00 19.79
C THR A 258 19.58 -2.89 20.84
N ILE A 259 18.63 -3.84 20.79
CA ILE A 259 17.52 -3.94 21.73
C ILE A 259 18.00 -4.31 23.14
N ALA A 260 18.89 -5.30 23.24
CA ALA A 260 19.42 -5.80 24.49
C ALA A 260 20.93 -6.00 24.41
N GLU A 261 21.63 -5.67 25.48
CA GLU A 261 23.07 -5.84 25.64
C GLU A 261 23.34 -6.46 27.01
N SER A 262 24.17 -7.51 27.05
CA SER A 262 24.53 -8.21 28.29
C SER A 262 23.31 -8.68 29.12
N GLY A 263 22.27 -9.16 28.44
CA GLY A 263 21.05 -9.67 29.07
C GLY A 263 20.12 -8.61 29.65
N LYS A 264 20.34 -7.32 29.36
CA LYS A 264 19.46 -6.22 29.77
C LYS A 264 19.00 -5.42 28.57
N LEU A 265 17.78 -4.90 28.63
CA LEU A 265 17.28 -3.95 27.64
C LEU A 265 18.15 -2.69 27.63
N ASN A 266 18.46 -2.20 26.44
CA ASN A 266 19.10 -0.91 26.25
C ASN A 266 18.14 0.22 26.64
N SER A 267 18.66 1.39 26.99
CA SER A 267 17.88 2.52 27.54
C SER A 267 16.74 2.96 26.63
N SER A 268 16.95 2.96 25.31
CA SER A 268 15.93 3.30 24.31
C SER A 268 14.77 2.29 24.23
N TYR A 269 14.95 1.08 24.76
CA TYR A 269 13.99 -0.02 24.69
C TYR A 269 13.39 -0.40 26.05
N LEU A 270 13.65 0.37 27.10
CA LEU A 270 13.13 0.09 28.45
C LEU A 270 11.60 0.05 28.52
N TYR A 271 10.90 0.70 27.58
CA TYR A 271 9.44 0.64 27.47
C TYR A 271 8.92 -0.78 27.20
N LEU A 272 9.76 -1.68 26.67
CA LEU A 272 9.40 -3.09 26.47
C LEU A 272 9.42 -3.91 27.76
N SER A 273 9.99 -3.39 28.86
CA SER A 273 10.07 -4.11 30.14
C SER A 273 8.69 -4.56 30.62
N SER A 274 7.65 -3.74 30.42
CA SER A 274 6.28 -4.06 30.82
C SER A 274 5.63 -5.20 30.01
N MET A 275 6.26 -5.66 28.93
CA MET A 275 5.81 -6.78 28.11
C MET A 275 6.58 -8.08 28.40
N LEU A 276 7.60 -8.04 29.26
CA LEU A 276 8.44 -9.19 29.61
C LEU A 276 8.02 -9.88 30.91
N ASP A 277 7.13 -9.25 31.67
CA ASP A 277 6.49 -9.78 32.90
C ASP A 277 5.23 -10.59 32.56
#